data_AF-A0A3A4RAX0-F1
#
_entry.id   AF-A0A3A4RAX0-F1
#
_cell.length_a   1.000
_cell.length_b   1.000
_cell.length_c   1.000
_cell.angle_alpha   90.00
_cell.angle_beta   90.00
_cell.angle_gamma   90.00
#
_symmetry.space_group_name_H-M   'P 1'
#
loop_
_entity.id
_entity.type
_entity.pdbx_description
1 polymer ?
#
loop_
_entity_poly.entity_id
_entity_poly.type
_entity_poly.pdbx_seq_one_letter_code
_entity_poly.pdbx_strand_id
1 'polypeptide(L)'
;METLSLNIFLQAADDIELSRYKVMAAIKNSSETLHKNMLYPDLAELIKLYSILNDIVTRRTLLHDSLPSKLVGFDLENKKAIYEKEELSESKTKLVFDFINWAMPKIKEIIDEGKAIERWHEERRASVFDEGKFASSMSSKAPDVLYVQVDGTGINDRGSKEWMECKVGASYSQRVRVSKNRIKLLDKKSYAAIEDVDSFGQKFFLDCVSQGVLSAKKVIFVADGDRWIRRIKNDYFPEAMGVLDPWHLQRLLKVTLGEEKYDLVELCMSAAFTGDGVKIINLLLGELRDIDEPEKNEKIASVIKIG
;
A
#
# COMPACT_ATOMS: atom_id res chain seq x y z
N MET A 1 6.11 -5.66 -14.83
CA MET A 1 5.79 -7.03 -14.39
C MET A 1 4.48 -7.41 -15.03
N GLU A 2 4.36 -8.58 -15.66
CA GLU A 2 3.08 -9.04 -16.23
C GLU A 2 2.14 -9.43 -15.09
N THR A 3 1.05 -8.68 -14.93
CA THR A 3 -0.08 -9.08 -14.09
C THR A 3 -0.84 -10.22 -14.78
N LEU A 4 -1.40 -11.14 -13.99
CA LEU A 4 -2.21 -12.23 -14.53
C LEU A 4 -3.41 -11.60 -15.26
N SER A 5 -3.55 -11.88 -16.56
CA SER A 5 -4.62 -11.30 -17.38
C SER A 5 -5.27 -12.36 -18.25
N LEU A 6 -6.51 -12.09 -18.67
CA LEU A 6 -7.27 -12.98 -19.54
C LEU A 6 -6.52 -13.34 -20.84
N ASN A 7 -5.72 -12.40 -21.37
CA ASN A 7 -4.95 -12.58 -22.60
C ASN A 7 -3.97 -13.77 -22.52
N ILE A 8 -3.39 -14.04 -21.35
CA ILE A 8 -2.47 -15.19 -21.16
C ILE A 8 -3.21 -16.52 -21.40
N PHE A 9 -4.50 -16.59 -21.04
CA PHE A 9 -5.32 -17.79 -21.25
C PHE A 9 -5.72 -17.96 -22.70
N LEU A 10 -6.01 -16.87 -23.41
CA LEU A 10 -6.32 -16.91 -24.84
C LEU A 10 -5.10 -17.32 -25.68
N GLN A 11 -3.91 -16.83 -25.32
CA GLN A 11 -2.65 -17.17 -25.99
C GLN A 11 -2.18 -18.61 -25.76
N ALA A 12 -2.76 -19.33 -24.78
CA ALA A 12 -2.42 -20.72 -24.53
C ALA A 12 -2.79 -21.67 -25.69
N ALA A 13 -3.67 -21.23 -26.59
CA ALA A 13 -3.98 -21.93 -27.83
C ALA A 13 -2.79 -21.95 -28.82
N ASP A 14 -1.88 -20.98 -28.71
CA ASP A 14 -0.71 -20.84 -29.59
C ASP A 14 0.56 -21.35 -28.93
N ASP A 15 0.76 -21.09 -27.62
CA ASP A 15 1.89 -21.59 -26.84
C ASP A 15 1.50 -21.87 -25.38
N ILE A 16 1.24 -23.15 -25.09
CA ILE A 16 0.82 -23.58 -23.76
C ILE A 16 1.97 -23.53 -22.73
N GLU A 17 3.22 -23.75 -23.15
CA GLU A 17 4.36 -23.81 -22.24
C GLU A 17 4.72 -22.41 -21.75
N LEU A 18 4.79 -21.44 -22.66
CA LEU A 18 4.99 -20.04 -22.31
C LEU A 18 3.85 -19.54 -21.42
N SER A 19 2.60 -19.90 -21.74
CA SER A 19 1.43 -19.51 -20.94
C SER A 19 1.48 -20.11 -19.53
N ARG A 20 1.87 -21.38 -19.38
CA ARG A 20 2.12 -22.01 -18.07
C ARG A 20 3.19 -21.28 -17.28
N TYR A 21 4.30 -20.94 -17.91
CA TYR A 21 5.39 -20.21 -17.27
C TYR A 21 4.92 -18.85 -16.75
N LYS A 22 4.20 -18.08 -17.57
CA LYS A 22 3.63 -16.78 -17.17
C LYS A 22 2.69 -16.90 -15.97
N VAL A 23 1.79 -17.89 -15.98
CA VAL A 23 0.86 -18.13 -14.86
C VAL A 23 1.62 -18.49 -13.58
N MET A 24 2.63 -19.38 -13.65
CA MET A 24 3.43 -19.76 -12.49
C MET A 24 4.27 -18.60 -11.95
N ALA A 25 4.87 -17.80 -12.83
CA ALA A 25 5.63 -16.62 -12.43
C ALA A 25 4.73 -15.60 -11.72
N ALA A 26 3.54 -15.33 -12.26
CA ALA A 26 2.58 -14.42 -11.65
C ALA A 26 2.09 -14.94 -10.28
N ILE A 27 1.75 -16.23 -10.17
CA ILE A 27 1.36 -16.87 -8.90
C ILE A 27 2.45 -16.76 -7.84
N LYS A 28 3.70 -17.07 -8.22
CA LYS A 28 4.84 -16.94 -7.31
C LYS A 28 5.00 -15.50 -6.81
N ASN A 29 4.92 -14.54 -7.73
CA ASN A 29 5.06 -13.12 -7.38
C ASN A 29 3.92 -12.66 -6.45
N SER A 30 2.68 -13.04 -6.73
CA SER A 30 1.54 -12.71 -5.86
C SER A 30 1.71 -13.32 -4.48
N SER A 31 2.10 -14.60 -4.36
CA SER A 31 2.38 -15.22 -3.05
C SER A 31 3.49 -14.48 -2.28
N GLU A 32 4.59 -14.10 -2.94
CA GLU A 32 5.66 -13.30 -2.31
C GLU A 32 5.19 -11.92 -1.84
N THR A 33 4.20 -11.32 -2.51
CA THR A 33 3.59 -10.03 -2.16
C THR A 33 2.61 -10.20 -0.99
N LEU A 34 1.75 -11.23 -1.02
CA LEU A 34 0.81 -11.55 0.06
C LEU A 34 1.54 -11.85 1.38
N HIS A 35 2.63 -12.62 1.34
CA HIS A 35 3.47 -12.91 2.51
C HIS A 35 4.15 -11.66 3.12
N LYS A 36 4.15 -10.52 2.43
CA LYS A 36 4.61 -9.22 2.94
C LYS A 36 3.45 -8.36 3.46
N ASN A 37 2.29 -8.95 3.70
CA ASN A 37 1.02 -8.28 4.05
C ASN A 37 0.58 -7.24 2.99
N MET A 38 1.02 -7.37 1.75
CA MET A 38 0.57 -6.52 0.65
C MET A 38 -0.56 -7.24 -0.10
N LEU A 39 -1.77 -7.18 0.44
CA LEU A 39 -2.91 -7.89 -0.15
C LEU A 39 -3.38 -7.26 -1.46
N TYR A 40 -3.29 -5.93 -1.57
CA TYR A 40 -3.84 -5.18 -2.70
C TYR A 40 -2.74 -4.54 -3.57
N PRO A 41 -2.96 -4.39 -4.89
CA PRO A 41 -4.18 -4.78 -5.63
C PRO A 41 -4.26 -6.28 -5.98
N ASP A 42 -3.18 -7.04 -5.79
CA ASP A 42 -3.01 -8.41 -6.28
C ASP A 42 -4.20 -9.34 -5.95
N LEU A 43 -4.65 -9.39 -4.69
CA LEU A 43 -5.76 -10.26 -4.28
C LEU A 43 -7.07 -9.90 -4.99
N ALA A 44 -7.37 -8.61 -5.12
CA ALA A 44 -8.58 -8.14 -5.80
C ALA A 44 -8.56 -8.47 -7.30
N GLU A 45 -7.39 -8.31 -7.94
CA GLU A 45 -7.21 -8.66 -9.35
C GLU A 45 -7.34 -10.16 -9.58
N LEU A 46 -6.77 -10.99 -8.71
CA LEU A 46 -6.89 -12.45 -8.77
C LEU A 46 -8.34 -12.91 -8.59
N ILE A 47 -9.06 -12.37 -7.60
CA ILE A 47 -10.49 -12.67 -7.38
C ILE A 47 -11.31 -12.31 -8.62
N LYS A 48 -11.09 -11.12 -9.19
CA LYS A 48 -11.78 -10.66 -10.39
C LYS A 48 -11.52 -11.59 -11.58
N LEU A 49 -10.25 -11.93 -11.81
CA LEU A 49 -9.87 -12.83 -12.90
C LEU A 49 -10.45 -14.23 -12.70
N TYR A 50 -10.38 -14.77 -11.48
CA TYR A 50 -10.97 -16.08 -11.16
C TYR A 50 -12.48 -16.10 -11.44
N SER A 51 -13.20 -15.04 -11.08
CA SER A 51 -14.63 -14.90 -11.39
C SER A 51 -14.88 -14.93 -12.90
N ILE A 52 -14.10 -14.18 -13.68
CA ILE A 52 -14.21 -14.15 -15.15
C ILE A 52 -13.95 -15.54 -15.75
N LEU A 53 -12.89 -16.23 -15.29
CA LEU A 53 -12.56 -17.58 -15.76
C LEU A 53 -13.64 -18.59 -15.39
N ASN A 54 -14.16 -18.51 -14.17
CA ASN A 54 -15.26 -19.36 -13.71
C ASN A 54 -16.54 -19.14 -14.54
N ASP A 55 -16.85 -17.90 -14.88
CA ASP A 55 -17.98 -17.57 -15.76
C ASP A 55 -17.79 -18.16 -17.17
N ILE A 56 -16.57 -18.08 -17.72
CA ILE A 56 -16.23 -18.68 -19.03
C ILE A 56 -16.42 -20.20 -18.99
N VAL A 57 -15.93 -20.87 -17.93
CA VAL A 57 -16.07 -22.33 -17.77
C VAL A 57 -17.53 -22.74 -17.53
N THR A 58 -18.28 -21.98 -16.73
CA THR A 58 -19.68 -22.28 -16.42
C THR A 58 -20.59 -22.07 -17.64
N ARG A 59 -20.30 -21.05 -18.46
CA ARG A 59 -21.03 -20.74 -19.69
C ARG A 59 -20.52 -21.54 -20.90
N ARG A 60 -19.68 -22.55 -20.71
CA ARG A 60 -19.10 -23.42 -21.77
C ARG A 60 -20.16 -24.01 -22.71
N THR A 61 -21.39 -24.23 -22.24
CA THR A 61 -22.52 -24.68 -23.06
C THR A 61 -23.09 -23.62 -24.03
N LEU A 62 -22.74 -22.34 -23.86
CA LEU A 62 -23.20 -21.22 -24.70
C LEU A 62 -22.08 -20.60 -25.57
N LEU A 63 -20.80 -20.93 -25.32
CA LEU A 63 -19.64 -20.27 -25.93
C LEU A 63 -19.07 -20.95 -27.17
N HIS A 64 -19.68 -22.03 -27.66
CA HIS A 64 -19.31 -22.60 -28.96
C HIS A 64 -19.46 -21.57 -30.10
N ASP A 65 -20.23 -20.48 -29.89
CA ASP A 65 -20.61 -19.55 -30.96
C ASP A 65 -20.01 -18.12 -30.87
N SER A 66 -19.32 -17.72 -29.79
CA SER A 66 -18.80 -16.33 -29.72
C SER A 66 -17.77 -16.05 -28.62
N LEU A 67 -16.50 -16.31 -28.91
CA LEU A 67 -15.39 -15.58 -28.32
C LEU A 67 -14.89 -14.53 -29.34
N PRO A 68 -14.84 -13.23 -29.01
CA PRO A 68 -14.31 -12.23 -29.93
C PRO A 68 -12.78 -12.29 -29.95
N SER A 69 -12.24 -12.51 -31.13
CA SER A 69 -10.82 -12.74 -31.40
C SER A 69 -10.26 -11.56 -32.19
N LYS A 70 -9.70 -10.58 -31.46
CA LYS A 70 -8.90 -9.45 -31.97
C LYS A 70 -9.70 -8.24 -32.48
N LEU A 71 -9.39 -7.06 -31.92
CA LEU A 71 -9.86 -5.76 -32.40
C LEU A 71 -9.11 -5.42 -33.68
N VAL A 72 -9.81 -5.32 -34.81
CA VAL A 72 -9.21 -5.06 -36.12
C VAL A 72 -9.36 -3.59 -36.53
N GLY A 73 -10.35 -2.89 -35.98
CA GLY A 73 -10.49 -1.44 -36.20
C GLY A 73 -11.66 -0.84 -35.45
N PHE A 74 -11.91 0.44 -35.74
CA PHE A 74 -13.08 1.17 -35.27
C PHE A 74 -13.89 1.67 -36.47
N ASP A 75 -15.17 1.34 -36.51
CA ASP A 75 -16.13 1.98 -37.40
C ASP A 75 -16.39 3.39 -36.85
N LEU A 76 -15.84 4.40 -37.53
CA LEU A 76 -15.94 5.81 -37.12
C LEU A 76 -17.30 6.43 -37.47
N GLU A 77 -18.05 5.87 -38.42
CA GLU A 77 -19.39 6.34 -38.78
C GLU A 77 -20.41 5.89 -37.73
N ASN A 78 -20.31 4.64 -37.27
CA ASN A 78 -21.23 4.07 -36.29
C ASN A 78 -20.67 4.02 -34.86
N LYS A 79 -19.45 4.51 -34.63
CA LYS A 79 -18.73 4.50 -33.35
C LYS A 79 -18.68 3.12 -32.67
N LYS A 80 -18.44 2.07 -33.43
CA LYS A 80 -18.38 0.68 -32.93
C LYS A 80 -17.00 0.07 -33.16
N ALA A 81 -16.53 -0.70 -32.18
CA ALA A 81 -15.34 -1.53 -32.32
C ALA A 81 -15.64 -2.70 -33.28
N ILE A 82 -14.79 -2.87 -34.31
CA ILE A 82 -14.88 -3.96 -35.28
C ILE A 82 -13.95 -5.08 -34.81
N TYR A 83 -14.55 -6.25 -34.57
CA TYR A 83 -13.82 -7.47 -34.19
C TYR A 83 -13.84 -8.42 -35.38
N GLU A 84 -12.69 -8.99 -35.71
CA GLU A 84 -12.62 -10.12 -36.63
C GLU A 84 -13.01 -11.38 -35.86
N LYS A 85 -13.83 -12.23 -36.45
CA LYS A 85 -14.28 -13.48 -35.81
C LYS A 85 -13.34 -14.57 -36.29
N GLU A 86 -12.18 -14.72 -35.67
CA GLU A 86 -11.37 -15.91 -35.87
C GLU A 86 -12.05 -17.05 -35.13
N GLU A 87 -12.75 -17.93 -35.84
CA GLU A 87 -13.29 -19.17 -35.26
C GLU A 87 -12.10 -19.97 -34.72
N LEU A 88 -11.92 -19.96 -33.39
CA LEU A 88 -11.01 -20.88 -32.73
C LEU A 88 -11.43 -22.28 -33.14
N SER A 89 -10.53 -23.03 -33.80
CA SER A 89 -10.79 -24.43 -34.10
C SER A 89 -11.21 -25.16 -32.82
N GLU A 90 -12.06 -26.18 -32.96
CA GLU A 90 -12.52 -26.98 -31.81
C GLU A 90 -11.34 -27.48 -30.96
N SER A 91 -10.21 -27.78 -31.60
CA SER A 91 -8.93 -28.12 -30.96
C SER A 91 -8.32 -26.98 -30.14
N LYS A 92 -8.26 -25.74 -30.64
CA LYS A 92 -7.72 -24.58 -29.92
C LYS A 92 -8.63 -24.19 -28.76
N THR A 93 -9.94 -24.22 -28.96
CA THR A 93 -10.93 -23.98 -27.91
C THR A 93 -10.75 -24.98 -26.76
N LYS A 94 -10.61 -26.27 -27.08
CA LYS A 94 -10.32 -27.31 -26.07
C LYS A 94 -9.03 -27.01 -25.30
N LEU A 95 -7.95 -26.62 -25.99
CA LEU A 95 -6.67 -26.27 -25.35
C LEU A 95 -6.82 -25.12 -24.35
N VAL A 96 -7.57 -24.06 -24.70
CA VAL A 96 -7.82 -22.93 -23.78
C VAL A 96 -8.59 -23.41 -22.55
N PHE A 97 -9.66 -24.18 -22.72
CA PHE A 97 -10.44 -24.68 -21.58
C PHE A 97 -9.63 -25.64 -20.69
N ASP A 98 -8.86 -26.54 -21.28
CA ASP A 98 -7.97 -27.45 -20.53
C ASP A 98 -6.92 -26.64 -19.74
N PHE A 99 -6.39 -25.57 -20.34
CA PHE A 99 -5.46 -24.66 -19.68
C PHE A 99 -6.11 -23.86 -18.53
N ILE A 100 -7.32 -23.34 -18.72
CA ILE A 100 -8.09 -22.65 -17.67
C ILE A 100 -8.33 -23.62 -16.49
N ASN A 101 -8.79 -24.84 -16.76
CA ASN A 101 -9.05 -25.85 -15.75
C ASN A 101 -7.76 -26.25 -14.98
N TRP A 102 -6.61 -26.24 -15.65
CA TRP A 102 -5.31 -26.46 -15.01
C TRP A 102 -4.89 -25.30 -14.08
N ALA A 103 -5.12 -24.06 -14.50
CA ALA A 103 -4.67 -22.86 -13.79
C ALA A 103 -5.60 -22.46 -12.63
N MET A 104 -6.92 -22.63 -12.78
CA MET A 104 -7.93 -22.16 -11.81
C MET A 104 -7.68 -22.65 -10.37
N PRO A 105 -7.42 -23.95 -10.11
CA PRO A 105 -7.13 -24.41 -8.74
C PRO A 105 -5.93 -23.71 -8.10
N LYS A 106 -4.90 -23.38 -8.88
CA LYS A 106 -3.68 -22.71 -8.39
C LYS A 106 -3.93 -21.24 -8.07
N ILE A 107 -4.73 -20.58 -8.90
CA ILE A 107 -5.19 -19.20 -8.64
C ILE A 107 -6.05 -19.19 -7.38
N LYS A 108 -6.95 -20.17 -7.23
CA LYS A 108 -7.81 -20.31 -6.05
C LYS A 108 -7.00 -20.47 -4.77
N GLU A 109 -5.95 -21.28 -4.78
CA GLU A 109 -5.06 -21.48 -3.62
C GLU A 109 -4.47 -20.14 -3.12
N ILE A 110 -3.95 -19.31 -4.02
CA ILE A 110 -3.42 -17.97 -3.67
C ILE A 110 -4.52 -17.02 -3.18
N ILE A 111 -5.71 -17.08 -3.77
CA ILE A 111 -6.86 -16.28 -3.29
C ILE A 111 -7.24 -16.69 -1.87
N ASP A 112 -7.30 -17.99 -1.59
CA ASP A 112 -7.67 -18.52 -0.28
C ASP A 112 -6.59 -18.20 0.76
N GLU A 113 -5.31 -18.21 0.38
CA GLU A 113 -4.18 -17.72 1.20
C GLU A 113 -4.35 -16.24 1.56
N GLY A 114 -4.59 -15.37 0.57
CA GLY A 114 -4.80 -13.94 0.82
C GLY A 114 -5.99 -13.66 1.75
N LYS A 115 -7.10 -14.37 1.55
CA LYS A 115 -8.27 -14.30 2.46
C LYS A 115 -7.97 -14.83 3.86
N ALA A 116 -7.12 -15.86 3.98
CA ALA A 116 -6.70 -16.37 5.28
C ALA A 116 -5.84 -15.34 6.03
N ILE A 117 -4.95 -14.61 5.34
CA ILE A 117 -4.16 -13.53 5.93
C ILE A 117 -5.08 -12.41 6.46
N GLU A 118 -6.04 -11.96 5.65
CA GLU A 118 -7.01 -10.93 6.06
C GLU A 118 -7.80 -11.36 7.30
N ARG A 119 -8.38 -12.58 7.28
CA ARG A 119 -9.10 -13.14 8.42
C ARG A 119 -8.22 -13.23 9.66
N TRP A 120 -6.97 -13.67 9.51
CA TRP A 120 -6.04 -13.78 10.63
C TRP A 120 -5.78 -12.42 11.29
N HIS A 121 -5.63 -11.34 10.50
CA HIS A 121 -5.48 -9.98 11.04
C HIS A 121 -6.71 -9.55 11.83
N GLU A 122 -7.91 -9.82 11.30
CA GLU A 122 -9.17 -9.46 11.95
C GLU A 122 -9.46 -10.28 13.21
N GLU A 123 -9.26 -11.60 13.16
CA GLU A 123 -9.41 -12.49 14.33
C GLU A 123 -8.43 -12.12 15.44
N ARG A 124 -7.18 -11.80 15.09
CA ARG A 124 -6.17 -11.33 16.05
C ARG A 124 -6.56 -9.98 16.66
N ARG A 125 -7.12 -9.06 15.85
CA ARG A 125 -7.66 -7.78 16.33
C ARG A 125 -8.80 -8.02 17.33
N ALA A 126 -9.82 -8.75 16.94
CA ALA A 126 -11.00 -9.02 17.76
C ALA A 126 -10.65 -9.73 19.07
N SER A 127 -9.76 -10.73 19.02
CA SER A 127 -9.28 -11.43 20.22
C SER A 127 -8.66 -10.46 21.24
N VAL A 128 -7.89 -9.47 20.80
CA VAL A 128 -7.22 -8.53 21.72
C VAL A 128 -8.15 -7.39 22.14
N PHE A 129 -8.78 -6.72 21.18
CA PHE A 129 -9.48 -5.46 21.42
C PHE A 129 -10.96 -5.64 21.76
N ASP A 130 -11.61 -6.70 21.26
CA ASP A 130 -13.03 -6.95 21.52
C ASP A 130 -13.20 -7.93 22.69
N GLU A 131 -12.34 -8.95 22.78
CA GLU A 131 -12.42 -10.00 23.83
C GLU A 131 -11.45 -9.79 25.00
N GLY A 132 -10.51 -8.84 24.90
CA GLY A 132 -9.52 -8.56 25.96
C GLY A 132 -8.47 -9.66 26.17
N LYS A 133 -8.32 -10.59 25.23
CA LYS A 133 -7.35 -11.69 25.31
C LYS A 133 -5.99 -11.26 24.79
N PHE A 134 -5.27 -10.49 25.60
CA PHE A 134 -3.89 -10.11 25.29
C PHE A 134 -2.90 -11.13 25.87
N ALA A 135 -2.38 -12.01 25.02
CA ALA A 135 -1.26 -12.88 25.40
C ALA A 135 0.05 -12.10 25.29
N SER A 136 0.65 -11.72 26.43
CA SER A 136 1.94 -11.03 26.51
C SER A 136 3.14 -11.84 25.96
N SER A 137 2.92 -13.12 25.59
CA SER A 137 3.93 -14.01 25.03
C SER A 137 4.09 -13.86 23.52
N MET A 138 4.43 -12.67 23.04
CA MET A 138 5.00 -12.48 21.71
C MET A 138 6.48 -12.12 21.89
N SER A 139 7.27 -13.10 22.36
CA SER A 139 8.69 -12.92 22.69
C SER A 139 9.55 -12.85 21.42
N SER A 140 9.41 -11.79 20.63
CA SER A 140 10.52 -11.38 19.78
C SER A 140 11.62 -10.79 20.67
N LYS A 141 12.88 -10.98 20.28
CA LYS A 141 14.03 -10.31 20.90
C LYS A 141 13.74 -8.80 20.90
N ALA A 142 13.61 -8.21 22.09
CA ALA A 142 13.30 -6.80 22.24
C ALA A 142 14.39 -5.95 21.55
N PRO A 143 14.06 -5.11 20.56
CA PRO A 143 15.03 -4.24 19.94
C PRO A 143 15.40 -3.11 20.91
N ASP A 144 16.64 -2.61 20.83
CA ASP A 144 17.02 -1.40 21.59
C ASP A 144 16.20 -0.19 21.13
N VAL A 145 15.98 -0.08 19.82
CA VAL A 145 15.16 0.97 19.21
C VAL A 145 14.22 0.33 18.20
N LEU A 146 12.94 0.68 18.25
CA LEU A 146 11.97 0.38 17.20
C LEU A 146 11.52 1.69 16.55
N TYR A 147 11.65 1.77 15.23
CA TYR A 147 11.08 2.85 14.44
C TYR A 147 9.69 2.45 13.98
N VAL A 148 8.72 3.33 14.17
CA VAL A 148 7.34 3.23 13.71
C VAL A 148 7.07 4.45 12.85
N GLN A 149 6.56 4.26 11.64
CA GLN A 149 6.25 5.33 10.70
C GLN A 149 4.79 5.19 10.28
N VAL A 150 4.03 6.27 10.34
CA VAL A 150 2.61 6.29 9.95
C VAL A 150 2.37 7.47 9.02
N ASP A 151 1.66 7.20 7.94
CA ASP A 151 1.32 8.16 6.89
C ASP A 151 -0.07 7.85 6.30
N GLY A 152 -0.66 8.82 5.62
CA GLY A 152 -1.91 8.70 4.87
C GLY A 152 -1.68 9.02 3.39
N THR A 153 -2.29 8.25 2.49
CA THR A 153 -2.24 8.56 1.06
C THR A 153 -3.62 8.45 0.42
N GLY A 154 -3.93 9.44 -0.42
CA GLY A 154 -5.17 9.47 -1.18
C GLY A 154 -5.12 8.54 -2.38
N ILE A 155 -6.13 7.67 -2.50
CA ILE A 155 -6.35 6.80 -3.65
C ILE A 155 -7.69 7.18 -4.27
N ASN A 156 -7.75 7.26 -5.60
CA ASN A 156 -9.02 7.40 -6.31
C ASN A 156 -9.58 6.02 -6.64
N ASP A 157 -10.81 5.75 -6.20
CA ASP A 157 -11.51 4.55 -6.64
C ASP A 157 -11.83 4.66 -8.14
N ARG A 158 -11.45 3.64 -8.91
CA ARG A 158 -11.74 3.58 -10.34
C ARG A 158 -13.22 3.35 -10.63
N GLY A 159 -13.94 2.71 -9.72
CA GLY A 159 -15.36 2.41 -9.85
C GLY A 159 -16.23 3.62 -9.56
N SER A 160 -16.20 4.10 -8.32
CA SER A 160 -17.04 5.23 -7.88
C SER A 160 -16.51 6.59 -8.32
N LYS A 161 -15.21 6.70 -8.66
CA LYS A 161 -14.48 7.97 -8.83
C LYS A 161 -14.41 8.81 -7.55
N GLU A 162 -14.70 8.19 -6.41
CA GLU A 162 -14.56 8.84 -5.11
C GLU A 162 -13.12 8.74 -4.61
N TRP A 163 -12.76 9.69 -3.75
CA TRP A 163 -11.49 9.70 -3.06
C TRP A 163 -11.58 8.85 -1.79
N MET A 164 -10.56 8.03 -1.53
CA MET A 164 -10.43 7.21 -0.34
C MET A 164 -9.02 7.33 0.23
N GLU A 165 -8.91 7.34 1.55
CA GLU A 165 -7.63 7.40 2.24
C GLU A 165 -7.12 5.99 2.56
N CYS A 166 -5.97 5.65 2.01
CA CYS A 166 -5.20 4.48 2.44
C CYS A 166 -4.28 4.88 3.59
N LYS A 167 -4.40 4.19 4.71
CA LYS A 167 -3.54 4.38 5.89
C LYS A 167 -2.36 3.44 5.76
N VAL A 168 -1.16 3.95 6.00
CA VAL A 168 0.08 3.21 5.81
C VAL A 168 0.91 3.26 7.08
N GLY A 169 1.32 2.09 7.55
CA GLY A 169 2.22 1.90 8.68
C GLY A 169 3.44 1.10 8.27
N ALA A 170 4.61 1.47 8.78
CA ALA A 170 5.82 0.68 8.66
C ALA A 170 6.62 0.66 9.96
N SER A 171 7.25 -0.47 10.26
CA SER A 171 8.05 -0.61 11.48
C SER A 171 9.29 -1.47 11.27
N TYR A 172 10.41 -1.05 11.84
CA TYR A 172 11.72 -1.69 11.67
C TYR A 172 12.66 -1.34 12.84
N SER A 173 13.62 -2.20 13.13
CA SER A 173 14.58 -1.97 14.21
C SER A 173 15.89 -1.31 13.75
N GLN A 174 16.32 -1.57 12.51
CA GLN A 174 17.66 -1.19 12.06
C GLN A 174 17.73 -0.85 10.56
N ARG A 175 18.59 0.12 10.24
CA ARG A 175 18.97 0.50 8.87
C ARG A 175 20.39 -0.01 8.59
N VAL A 176 20.54 -0.94 7.65
CA VAL A 176 21.83 -1.59 7.34
C VAL A 176 22.23 -1.33 5.89
N ARG A 177 23.47 -0.86 5.70
CA ARG A 177 24.06 -0.73 4.37
C ARG A 177 24.46 -2.11 3.86
N VAL A 178 23.83 -2.55 2.77
CA VAL A 178 24.06 -3.88 2.18
C VAL A 178 24.92 -3.82 0.91
N SER A 179 25.09 -2.65 0.31
CA SER A 179 26.07 -2.39 -0.76
C SER A 179 26.37 -0.89 -0.86
N LYS A 180 27.24 -0.50 -1.80
CA LYS A 180 27.67 0.91 -1.99
C LYS A 180 26.48 1.89 -2.06
N ASN A 181 25.39 1.53 -2.74
CA ASN A 181 24.24 2.42 -2.92
C ASN A 181 22.92 1.84 -2.41
N ARG A 182 22.97 0.73 -1.65
CA ARG A 182 21.76 0.04 -1.19
C ARG A 182 21.74 -0.08 0.32
N ILE A 183 20.63 0.39 0.88
CA ILE A 183 20.33 0.29 2.29
C ILE A 183 19.08 -0.56 2.45
N LYS A 184 19.12 -1.45 3.44
CA LYS A 184 18.01 -2.33 3.81
C LYS A 184 17.54 -1.96 5.21
N LEU A 185 16.24 -1.86 5.38
CA LEU A 185 15.62 -1.87 6.70
C LEU A 185 15.52 -3.33 7.12
N LEU A 186 16.26 -3.72 8.17
CA LEU A 186 16.10 -5.06 8.75
C LEU A 186 14.71 -5.17 9.35
N ASP A 187 14.23 -6.42 9.45
CA ASP A 187 12.95 -6.83 10.05
C ASP A 187 11.71 -5.99 9.70
N LYS A 188 11.77 -5.20 8.62
CA LYS A 188 10.71 -4.28 8.20
C LYS A 188 9.39 -5.02 8.04
N LYS A 189 8.38 -4.54 8.75
CA LYS A 189 6.98 -4.85 8.50
C LYS A 189 6.28 -3.62 7.94
N SER A 190 5.28 -3.86 7.11
CA SER A 190 4.43 -2.83 6.55
C SER A 190 2.99 -3.32 6.58
N TYR A 191 2.08 -2.39 6.85
CA TYR A 191 0.65 -2.61 6.83
C TYR A 191 0.00 -1.43 6.14
N ALA A 192 -0.84 -1.69 5.16
CA ALA A 192 -1.54 -0.65 4.41
C ALA A 192 -2.97 -1.12 4.13
N ALA A 193 -3.94 -0.28 4.47
CA ALA A 193 -5.35 -0.63 4.34
C ALA A 193 -6.22 0.60 4.12
N ILE A 194 -7.33 0.38 3.40
CA ILE A 194 -8.44 1.34 3.29
C ILE A 194 -9.47 0.90 4.34
N GLU A 195 -9.32 1.39 5.56
CA GLU A 195 -10.19 1.10 6.68
C GLU A 195 -10.29 2.33 7.60
N ASP A 196 -11.13 2.24 8.63
CA ASP A 196 -11.23 3.30 9.63
C ASP A 196 -9.95 3.40 10.48
N VAL A 197 -9.82 4.51 11.21
CA VAL A 197 -8.62 4.80 12.01
C VAL A 197 -8.40 3.76 13.11
N ASP A 198 -9.47 3.27 13.76
CA ASP A 198 -9.34 2.32 14.86
C ASP A 198 -8.90 0.96 14.36
N SER A 199 -9.56 0.43 13.33
CA SER A 199 -9.18 -0.85 12.72
C SER A 199 -7.72 -0.86 12.29
N PHE A 200 -7.28 0.21 11.61
CA PHE A 200 -5.88 0.36 11.20
C PHE A 200 -4.93 0.41 12.41
N GLY A 201 -5.23 1.28 13.38
CA GLY A 201 -4.42 1.46 14.58
C GLY A 201 -4.21 0.17 15.34
N GLN A 202 -5.30 -0.57 15.56
CA GLN A 202 -5.31 -1.85 16.27
C GLN A 202 -4.48 -2.91 15.55
N LYS A 203 -4.75 -3.13 14.26
CA LYS A 203 -4.04 -4.16 13.47
C LYS A 203 -2.56 -3.84 13.33
N PHE A 204 -2.22 -2.60 13.01
CA PHE A 204 -0.83 -2.17 12.90
C PHE A 204 -0.08 -2.23 14.23
N PHE A 205 -0.71 -1.84 15.33
CA PHE A 205 -0.12 -1.97 16.66
C PHE A 205 0.22 -3.43 16.99
N LEU A 206 -0.65 -4.38 16.68
CA LEU A 206 -0.38 -5.81 16.90
C LEU A 206 0.80 -6.32 16.05
N ASP A 207 1.00 -5.78 14.84
CA ASP A 207 2.20 -6.04 14.05
C ASP A 207 3.46 -5.49 14.74
N CYS A 208 3.41 -4.30 15.35
CA CYS A 208 4.50 -3.76 16.15
C CYS A 208 4.73 -4.55 17.45
N VAL A 209 3.69 -5.08 18.10
CA VAL A 209 3.80 -5.99 19.26
C VAL A 209 4.61 -7.23 18.89
N SER A 210 4.36 -7.81 17.72
CA SER A 210 5.15 -8.96 17.22
C SER A 210 6.61 -8.63 16.87
N GLN A 211 7.00 -7.35 16.88
CA GLN A 211 8.39 -6.87 16.76
C GLN A 211 8.96 -6.35 18.09
N GLY A 212 8.22 -6.52 19.19
CA GLY A 212 8.69 -6.20 20.53
C GLY A 212 8.53 -4.74 20.92
N VAL A 213 7.60 -3.99 20.33
CA VAL A 213 7.36 -2.57 20.63
C VAL A 213 7.17 -2.29 22.13
N LEU A 214 6.48 -3.19 22.84
CA LEU A 214 6.21 -3.07 24.28
C LEU A 214 7.46 -3.26 25.16
N SER A 215 8.51 -3.85 24.61
CA SER A 215 9.75 -4.18 25.31
C SER A 215 10.95 -3.37 24.80
N ALA A 216 10.74 -2.56 23.76
CA ALA A 216 11.81 -1.78 23.16
C ALA A 216 12.28 -0.69 24.14
N LYS A 217 13.60 -0.48 24.27
CA LYS A 217 14.11 0.59 25.17
C LYS A 217 13.69 1.97 24.68
N LYS A 218 13.52 2.12 23.37
CA LYS A 218 13.05 3.36 22.75
C LYS A 218 12.15 3.05 21.55
N VAL A 219 11.03 3.75 21.47
CA VAL A 219 10.17 3.76 20.28
C VAL A 219 10.23 5.15 19.66
N ILE A 220 10.59 5.23 18.38
CA ILE A 220 10.58 6.46 17.59
C ILE A 220 9.36 6.41 16.68
N PHE A 221 8.39 7.29 16.89
CA PHE A 221 7.18 7.37 16.08
C PHE A 221 7.28 8.56 15.13
N VAL A 222 7.44 8.30 13.84
CA VAL A 222 7.60 9.32 12.79
C VAL A 222 6.30 9.48 12.01
N ALA A 223 5.81 10.71 11.87
CA ALA A 223 4.59 11.02 11.13
C ALA A 223 4.53 12.48 10.68
N ASP A 224 3.64 12.80 9.75
CA ASP A 224 3.36 14.17 9.27
C ASP A 224 2.62 15.06 10.28
N GLY A 225 2.11 14.47 11.36
CA GLY A 225 1.41 15.18 12.42
C GLY A 225 -0.09 15.36 12.19
N ASP A 226 -0.70 14.62 11.26
CA ASP A 226 -2.15 14.66 11.07
C ASP A 226 -2.94 14.26 12.33
N ARG A 227 -4.15 14.82 12.49
CA ARG A 227 -4.94 14.65 13.73
C ARG A 227 -5.22 13.19 14.06
N TRP A 228 -5.56 12.38 13.06
CA TRP A 228 -5.83 10.97 13.27
C TRP A 228 -4.54 10.19 13.57
N ILE A 229 -3.40 10.57 12.99
CA ILE A 229 -2.10 9.94 13.27
C ILE A 229 -1.62 10.27 14.70
N ARG A 230 -1.83 11.51 15.15
CA ARG A 230 -1.59 11.91 16.55
C ARG A 230 -2.42 11.05 17.52
N ARG A 231 -3.69 10.78 17.17
CA ARG A 231 -4.54 9.87 17.94
C ARG A 231 -3.95 8.46 17.97
N ILE A 232 -3.54 7.89 16.83
CA ILE A 232 -2.87 6.59 16.79
C ILE A 232 -1.64 6.55 17.70
N LYS A 233 -0.77 7.57 17.64
CA LYS A 233 0.40 7.65 18.52
C LYS A 233 -0.02 7.64 19.98
N ASN A 234 -1.00 8.46 20.37
CA ASN A 234 -1.37 8.60 21.78
C ASN A 234 -2.09 7.36 22.33
N ASP A 235 -2.95 6.75 21.53
CA ASP A 235 -3.78 5.61 21.97
C ASP A 235 -2.95 4.31 22.02
N TYR A 236 -2.09 4.08 21.03
CA TYR A 236 -1.35 2.81 20.89
C TYR A 236 0.14 2.90 21.22
N PHE A 237 0.75 4.09 21.13
CA PHE A 237 2.18 4.29 21.37
C PHE A 237 2.45 5.46 22.36
N PRO A 238 1.81 5.48 23.53
CA PRO A 238 1.84 6.63 24.43
C PRO A 238 3.27 7.02 24.84
N GLU A 239 4.13 6.04 25.09
CA GLU A 239 5.53 6.22 25.51
C GLU A 239 6.49 6.53 24.35
N ALA A 240 6.03 6.47 23.10
CA ALA A 240 6.90 6.72 21.97
C ALA A 240 7.32 8.19 21.89
N MET A 241 8.56 8.40 21.47
CA MET A 241 9.08 9.71 21.09
C MET A 241 8.51 10.06 19.71
N GLY A 242 7.57 11.01 19.68
CA GLY A 242 7.04 11.55 18.44
C GLY A 242 8.06 12.41 17.72
N VAL A 243 8.23 12.18 16.42
CA VAL A 243 9.13 12.93 15.55
C VAL A 243 8.35 13.37 14.32
N LEU A 244 8.31 14.66 14.05
CA LEU A 244 7.72 15.18 12.82
C LEU A 244 8.55 14.70 11.62
N ASP A 245 7.87 14.21 10.59
CA ASP A 245 8.52 13.72 9.38
C ASP A 245 9.32 14.85 8.70
N PRO A 246 10.64 14.68 8.50
CA PRO A 246 11.48 15.74 7.92
C PRO A 246 11.11 16.12 6.49
N TRP A 247 10.59 15.17 5.69
CA TRP A 247 10.17 15.47 4.32
C TRP A 247 8.91 16.33 4.31
N HIS A 248 7.93 16.00 5.16
CA HIS A 248 6.71 16.79 5.31
C HIS A 248 7.01 18.20 5.84
N LEU A 249 7.88 18.30 6.85
CA LEU A 249 8.33 19.59 7.36
C LEU A 249 9.02 20.42 6.27
N GLN A 250 9.99 19.84 5.55
CA GLN A 250 10.69 20.56 4.49
C GLN A 250 9.74 20.98 3.37
N ARG A 251 8.82 20.11 2.96
CA ARG A 251 7.80 20.42 1.95
C ARG A 251 6.91 21.56 2.41
N LEU A 252 6.42 21.52 3.65
CA LEU A 252 5.60 22.57 4.22
C LEU A 252 6.34 23.90 4.26
N LEU A 253 7.60 23.91 4.69
CA LEU A 253 8.45 25.11 4.70
C LEU A 253 8.65 25.68 3.29
N LYS A 254 8.96 24.83 2.30
CA LYS A 254 9.12 25.26 0.89
C LYS A 254 7.85 25.87 0.31
N VAL A 255 6.71 25.21 0.51
CA VAL A 255 5.40 25.71 0.02
C VAL A 255 5.01 27.03 0.70
N THR A 256 5.36 27.18 1.97
CA THR A 256 4.98 28.35 2.77
C THR A 256 5.88 29.56 2.49
N LEU A 257 7.20 29.35 2.45
CA LEU A 257 8.18 30.42 2.33
C LEU A 257 8.42 30.83 0.87
N GLY A 258 8.23 29.91 -0.07
CA GLY A 258 8.61 30.07 -1.48
C GLY A 258 9.97 29.44 -1.81
N GLU A 259 10.22 29.14 -3.08
CA GLU A 259 11.48 28.53 -3.53
C GLU A 259 12.68 29.48 -3.36
N GLU A 260 12.45 30.79 -3.33
CA GLU A 260 13.45 31.83 -3.17
C GLU A 260 14.07 31.88 -1.76
N LYS A 261 13.39 31.32 -0.76
CA LYS A 261 13.83 31.30 0.65
C LYS A 261 14.55 30.00 1.03
N TYR A 262 15.30 29.42 0.09
CA TYR A 262 16.01 28.15 0.28
C TYR A 262 16.91 28.12 1.53
N ASP A 263 17.73 29.16 1.74
CA ASP A 263 18.66 29.21 2.87
C ASP A 263 17.93 29.18 4.22
N LEU A 264 16.76 29.84 4.31
CA LEU A 264 15.94 29.83 5.51
C LEU A 264 15.31 28.45 5.75
N VAL A 265 14.87 27.77 4.69
CA VAL A 265 14.38 26.38 4.78
C VAL A 265 15.49 25.48 5.33
N GLU A 266 16.72 25.57 4.81
CA GLU A 266 17.86 24.78 5.30
C GLU A 266 18.22 25.09 6.74
N LEU A 267 18.15 26.36 7.17
CA LEU A 267 18.34 26.74 8.57
C LEU A 267 17.27 26.14 9.50
N CYS A 268 16.01 26.15 9.07
CA CYS A 268 14.91 25.53 9.80
C CYS A 268 15.08 24.00 9.89
N MET A 269 15.47 23.36 8.78
CA MET A 269 15.73 21.91 8.76
C MET A 269 16.91 21.53 9.66
N SER A 270 17.99 22.32 9.65
CA SER A 270 19.13 22.12 10.54
C SER A 270 18.72 22.21 12.01
N ALA A 271 17.91 23.22 12.37
CA ALA A 271 17.35 23.36 13.72
C ALA A 271 16.43 22.17 14.08
N ALA A 272 15.63 21.68 13.14
CA ALA A 272 14.76 20.51 13.34
C ALA A 272 15.58 19.24 13.63
N PHE A 273 16.67 19.01 12.92
CA PHE A 273 17.55 17.86 13.17
C PHE A 273 18.26 17.91 14.52
N THR A 274 18.43 19.11 15.10
CA THR A 274 18.96 19.28 16.46
C THR A 274 17.86 19.34 17.53
N GLY A 275 16.58 19.24 17.15
CA GLY A 275 15.45 19.34 18.08
C GLY A 275 15.20 20.75 18.63
N ASP A 276 15.72 21.79 17.97
CA ASP A 276 15.60 23.19 18.41
C ASP A 276 14.37 23.85 17.78
N GLY A 277 13.19 23.47 18.26
CA GLY A 277 11.91 24.02 17.79
C GLY A 277 11.78 25.53 18.03
N VAL A 278 12.37 26.05 19.10
CA VAL A 278 12.36 27.48 19.43
C VAL A 278 13.09 28.29 18.36
N LYS A 279 14.24 27.79 17.89
CA LYS A 279 14.96 28.42 16.78
C LYS A 279 14.14 28.42 15.49
N ILE A 280 13.42 27.35 15.17
CA ILE A 280 12.51 27.31 14.01
C ILE A 280 11.44 28.40 14.13
N ILE A 281 10.78 28.49 15.29
CA ILE A 281 9.75 29.51 15.54
C ILE A 281 10.33 30.92 15.39
N ASN A 282 11.50 31.20 15.96
CA ASN A 282 12.14 32.51 15.87
C ASN A 282 12.53 32.87 14.43
N LEU A 283 13.03 31.91 13.66
CA LEU A 283 13.34 32.10 12.23
C LEU A 283 12.08 32.44 11.42
N LEU A 284 10.98 31.73 11.65
CA LEU A 284 9.71 31.96 10.96
C LEU A 284 9.02 33.27 11.40
N LEU A 285 9.11 33.65 12.67
CA LEU A 285 8.59 34.92 13.18
C LEU A 285 9.32 36.14 12.60
N GLY A 286 10.59 36.00 12.23
CA GLY A 286 11.34 37.04 11.54
C GLY A 286 10.70 37.39 10.20
N GLU A 287 10.34 36.38 9.41
CA GLU A 287 9.70 36.57 8.09
C GLU A 287 8.29 37.18 8.20
N LEU A 288 7.50 36.83 9.22
CA LEU A 288 6.17 37.41 9.44
C LEU A 288 6.17 38.93 9.63
N ARG A 289 7.30 39.52 10.06
CA ARG A 289 7.42 40.97 10.27
C ARG A 289 7.67 41.73 8.96
N ASP A 290 8.11 41.03 7.92
CA ASP A 290 8.53 41.61 6.64
C ASP A 290 7.48 41.44 5.53
N ILE A 291 6.31 40.87 5.83
CA ILE A 291 5.29 40.47 4.85
C ILE A 291 3.98 41.23 5.04
N ASP A 292 3.65 42.10 4.08
CA ASP A 292 2.36 42.81 3.93
C ASP A 292 1.31 41.98 3.17
N GLU A 293 1.48 40.65 3.10
CA GLU A 293 0.55 39.72 2.44
C GLU A 293 -0.21 38.84 3.47
N PRO A 294 -1.51 39.08 3.68
CA PRO A 294 -2.31 38.36 4.67
C PRO A 294 -2.33 36.84 4.48
N GLU A 295 -2.41 36.35 3.23
CA GLU A 295 -2.46 34.91 2.93
C GLU A 295 -1.15 34.19 3.28
N LYS A 296 0.01 34.84 3.05
CA LYS A 296 1.31 34.28 3.39
C LYS A 296 1.51 34.27 4.91
N ASN A 297 1.02 35.31 5.60
CA ASN A 297 1.02 35.37 7.06
C ASN A 297 0.17 34.28 7.70
N GLU A 298 -1.01 33.98 7.17
CA GLU A 298 -1.85 32.86 7.65
C GLU A 298 -1.16 31.51 7.45
N LYS A 299 -0.51 31.29 6.30
CA LYS A 299 0.24 30.06 6.04
C LYS A 299 1.41 29.88 7.01
N ILE A 300 2.23 30.91 7.24
CA ILE A 300 3.36 30.83 8.19
C ILE A 300 2.83 30.59 9.63
N ALA A 301 1.74 31.27 10.02
CA ALA A 301 1.11 31.04 11.32
C ALA A 301 0.57 29.60 11.49
N SER A 302 0.12 28.97 10.40
CA SER A 302 -0.30 27.56 10.43
C SER A 302 0.85 26.61 10.72
N VAL A 303 2.06 26.86 10.18
CA VAL A 303 3.26 26.06 10.45
C VAL A 303 3.65 26.14 11.93
N ILE A 304 3.59 27.33 12.52
CA ILE A 304 3.93 27.56 13.93
C ILE A 304 2.97 26.79 14.87
N LYS A 305 1.70 26.65 14.49
CA LYS A 305 0.69 25.93 15.30
C LYS A 305 0.77 24.40 15.22
N ILE A 306 1.55 23.84 14.27
CA ILE A 306 1.69 22.40 14.10
C ILE A 306 2.74 21.83 15.07
N GLY A 307 3.66 22.66 15.56
CA GLY A 307 4.73 22.32 16.53
C GLY A 307 4.28 22.18 17.97
#